data_AF-A0A2M7T6U6-F1
#
_entry.id   AF-A0A2M7T6U6-F1
#
_cell.length_a   1.000
_cell.length_b   1.000
_cell.length_c   1.000
_cell.angle_alpha   90.00
_cell.angle_beta   90.00
_cell.angle_gamma   90.00
#
_symmetry.space_group_name_H-M   'P 1'
#
loop_
_entity.id
_entity.type
_entity.pdbx_description
1 polymer ?
#
loop_
_entity_poly.entity_id
_entity_poly.type
_entity_poly.pdbx_seq_one_letter_code
_entity_poly.pdbx_strand_id
1 'polypeptide(L)' 'VHIRRLRSKLGSKYANLIETVRHVGYRFKPLPLCRAPLPRGG' A
#
# COMPACT_ATOMS: atom_id res chain seq x y z
N VAL A 1 -1.88 -8.17 -16.24
CA VAL A 1 -3.21 -7.56 -16.49
C VAL A 1 -3.95 -7.14 -15.22
N HIS A 2 -4.07 -8.00 -14.19
CA HIS A 2 -4.89 -7.70 -13.00
C HIS A 2 -4.48 -6.43 -12.23
N ILE A 3 -3.20 -6.28 -11.87
CA ILE A 3 -2.74 -5.08 -11.13
C ILE A 3 -2.75 -3.80 -11.97
N ARG A 4 -2.54 -3.91 -13.29
CA ARG A 4 -2.57 -2.75 -14.19
C ARG A 4 -4.01 -2.19 -14.31
N ARG A 5 -5.01 -3.07 -14.38
CA ARG A 5 -6.44 -2.70 -14.29
C ARG A 5 -6.80 -2.19 -12.90
N LEU A 6 -6.28 -2.79 -11.84
CA LEU A 6 -6.50 -2.36 -10.46
C LEU A 6 -5.98 -0.93 -10.23
N ARG A 7 -4.75 -0.64 -10.68
CA ARG A 7 -4.15 0.72 -10.66
C ARG A 7 -4.97 1.73 -11.46
N SER A 8 -5.51 1.32 -12.60
CA SER A 8 -6.37 2.19 -13.42
C SER A 8 -7.70 2.51 -12.72
N LYS A 9 -8.27 1.55 -11.97
CA LYS A 9 -9.52 1.75 -11.22
C LYS A 9 -9.33 2.57 -9.95
N LEU A 10 -8.25 2.33 -9.20
CA LEU A 10 -7.94 3.08 -7.99
C LEU A 10 -7.40 4.50 -8.28
N GLY A 11 -6.96 4.76 -9.51
CA GLY A 11 -6.36 6.03 -9.88
C GLY A 11 -4.94 6.22 -9.35
N SER A 12 -4.23 7.19 -9.93
CA SER A 12 -2.80 7.43 -9.68
C SER A 12 -2.47 7.70 -8.20
N LYS A 13 -3.42 8.27 -7.44
CA LYS A 13 -3.29 8.55 -6.00
C LYS A 13 -2.99 7.31 -5.16
N TYR A 14 -3.64 6.19 -5.46
CA TYR A 14 -3.51 4.95 -4.67
C TYR A 14 -2.66 3.90 -5.39
N ALA A 15 -2.26 4.14 -6.65
CA ALA A 15 -1.37 3.27 -7.41
C ALA A 15 0.02 3.12 -6.79
N ASN A 16 0.45 4.10 -5.99
CA ASN A 16 1.70 4.09 -5.22
C ASN A 16 1.58 3.37 -3.85
N LEU A 17 0.35 3.04 -3.41
CA LEU A 17 0.14 2.24 -2.20
C LEU A 17 0.29 0.75 -2.46
N ILE A 18 0.24 0.31 -3.71
CA ILE A 18 0.40 -1.10 -4.07
C ILE A 18 1.89 -1.36 -4.30
N GLU A 19 2.55 -1.93 -3.31
CA GLU A 19 3.94 -2.36 -3.41
C GLU A 19 4.02 -3.69 -4.15
N THR A 20 4.97 -3.77 -5.07
CA THR A 20 5.25 -5.00 -5.82
C THR A 20 6.35 -5.75 -5.09
N VAL A 21 6.02 -6.91 -4.52
CA VAL A 21 6.99 -7.80 -3.90
C VAL A 21 7.49 -8.73 -5.01
N ARG A 22 8.73 -8.52 -5.45
CA ARG A 22 9.35 -9.35 -6.48
C ARG A 22 9.24 -10.83 -6.10
N HIS A 23 8.77 -11.65 -7.03
CA HIS A 23 8.54 -13.10 -6.90
C HIS A 23 7.42 -13.54 -5.93
N VAL A 24 6.77 -12.64 -5.19
CA VAL A 24 5.70 -13.00 -4.23
C VAL A 24 4.33 -12.49 -4.68
N GLY A 25 4.25 -11.27 -5.20
CA GLY A 25 2.98 -10.67 -5.60
C GLY A 25 2.89 -9.20 -5.18
N TYR A 26 1.75 -8.81 -4.62
CA TYR A 26 1.43 -7.41 -4.34
C TYR A 26 0.92 -7.25 -2.92
N ARG A 27 1.30 -6.15 -2.27
CA ARG A 27 0.80 -5.79 -0.93
C ARG A 27 0.38 -4.33 -0.91
N PHE A 28 -0.58 -4.02 -0.05
CA PHE A 28 -0.92 -2.64 0.27
C PHE A 28 0.02 -2.12 1.35
N LYS A 29 0.60 -0.96 1.07
CA LYS A 29 1.44 -0.23 2.00
C LYS A 29 0.57 0.18 3.19
N PRO A 30 0.91 -0.23 4.42
CA PRO A 30 0.13 0.18 5.58
C PRO A 30 0.21 1.68 5.72
N LEU A 31 -0.94 2.33 5.87
CA LEU A 31 -1.01 3.75 6.21
C LEU A 31 -0.23 3.99 7.51
N PRO A 32 0.53 5.08 7.64
CA PRO A 32 1.34 5.36 8.83
C PRO A 32 0.51 5.39 10.11
N LEU A 33 -0.80 5.67 10.01
CA LEU A 33 -1.76 5.61 11.12
C LEU A 33 -1.84 4.23 11.80
N CYS A 34 -1.60 3.12 11.08
CA CYS A 34 -1.76 1.79 11.65
C CYS A 34 -0.45 1.18 12.19
N ARG A 35 0.71 1.79 11.89
CA ARG A 35 2.03 1.27 12.30
C ARG A 35 2.88 2.28 13.08
N ALA A 36 2.38 3.48 13.35
CA ALA A 36 2.92 4.26 14.43
C ALA A 36 2.65 3.49 15.73
N PRO A 37 3.69 3.05 16.49
CA PRO A 37 3.47 2.81 17.90
C PRO A 37 2.98 4.16 18.43
N LEU A 38 1.76 4.21 18.98
CA LEU A 38 1.35 5.37 19.76
C LEU A 38 2.50 5.69 20.73
N PRO A 39 3.00 6.94 20.80
CA PRO A 39 3.97 7.29 21.82
C PRO A 39 3.29 6.98 23.15
N ARG A 40 3.72 5.89 23.80
CA ARG A 40 3.38 5.67 25.20
C ARG A 40 4.02 6.84 25.93
N GLY A 41 3.17 7.73 26.40
CA GLY A 41 3.58 8.96 27.05
C GLY A 41 4.59 8.72 28.17
N GLY A 42 5.43 9.72 28.34
CA GLY A 42 6.30 9.99 29.47
C GLY A 42 6.66 11.46 29.40
#